data_AF-A0A7V9PFH1-F1
#
_entry.id   AF-A0A7V9PFH1-F1
#
_cell.length_a   1.000
_cell.length_b   1.000
_cell.length_c   1.000
_cell.angle_alpha   90.00
_cell.angle_beta   90.00
_cell.angle_gamma   90.00
#
_symmetry.space_group_name_H-M   'P 1'
#
loop_
_entity.id
_entity.type
_entity.pdbx_description
1 polymer ?
#
loop_
_entity_poly.entity_id
_entity_poly.type
_entity_poly.pdbx_seq_one_letter_code
_entity_poly.pdbx_strand_id
1 'polypeptide(L)'
;MRPLRRWAFMLVLTSVLAGCSSSEEEPQAAQKAPETFEMPTYRFDLPPGWRAGIDDNPAAQEGAGFRSDDEYRVHGGISRNPVGLGAAAVASARERIMKIIEGHRGVSNLIEIGEAEPLEFDIYGEEAWRTEARFGSEAPGQSLRMLWVAFQHDGQDYVVTFEGSEPLADRDLSAFEELLRSWEFI
;
A
#
# COMPACT_ATOMS: atom_id res chain seq x y z
N MET A 1 67.51 -14.57 -38.65
CA MET A 1 68.38 -14.98 -37.52
C MET A 1 67.83 -14.30 -36.26
N ARG A 2 67.48 -15.07 -35.22
CA ARG A 2 67.13 -14.56 -33.88
C ARG A 2 68.40 -14.49 -33.01
N PRO A 3 68.47 -13.58 -32.04
CA PRO A 3 68.56 -14.01 -30.63
C PRO A 3 67.64 -13.16 -29.72
N LEU A 4 66.76 -13.75 -28.88
CA LEU A 4 66.95 -14.33 -27.53
C LEU A 4 67.18 -13.33 -26.37
N ARG A 5 66.08 -13.12 -25.61
CA ARG A 5 65.92 -13.06 -24.14
C ARG A 5 66.73 -12.05 -23.30
N ARG A 6 65.99 -11.27 -22.49
CA ARG A 6 65.97 -11.37 -21.01
C ARG A 6 64.83 -10.54 -20.39
N TRP A 7 64.25 -11.09 -19.33
CA TRP A 7 63.19 -10.52 -18.49
C TRP A 7 63.77 -9.57 -17.43
N ALA A 8 63.01 -8.56 -17.01
CA ALA A 8 62.90 -8.15 -15.60
C ALA A 8 61.72 -7.17 -15.40
N PHE A 9 60.81 -7.54 -14.50
CA PHE A 9 59.77 -6.70 -13.91
C PHE A 9 60.39 -5.59 -13.05
N MET A 10 59.82 -4.37 -13.10
CA MET A 10 59.88 -3.46 -11.96
C MET A 10 58.63 -2.58 -11.93
N LEU A 11 57.83 -2.76 -10.87
CA LEU A 11 56.75 -1.89 -10.44
C LEU A 11 57.32 -0.55 -9.99
N VAL A 12 56.77 0.58 -10.45
CA VAL A 12 56.81 1.84 -9.70
C VAL A 12 55.44 2.48 -9.74
N LEU A 13 54.88 2.63 -8.54
CA LEU A 13 53.66 3.31 -8.18
C LEU A 13 53.89 4.83 -8.31
N THR A 14 53.06 5.55 -9.08
CA THR A 14 53.02 7.03 -9.04
C THR A 14 51.59 7.49 -8.86
N SER A 15 51.40 8.21 -7.75
CA SER A 15 50.18 8.75 -7.18
C SER A 15 49.49 9.74 -8.12
N VAL A 16 48.21 9.51 -8.45
CA VAL A 16 47.37 10.52 -9.08
C VAL A 16 46.72 11.34 -7.97
N LEU A 17 47.16 12.60 -7.84
CA LEU A 17 46.44 13.64 -7.11
C LEU A 17 45.14 13.93 -7.85
N ALA A 18 44.03 13.37 -7.38
CA ALA A 18 42.70 13.79 -7.78
C ALA A 18 42.42 15.16 -7.14
N GLY A 19 42.24 16.17 -7.98
CA GLY A 19 41.79 17.49 -7.56
C GLY A 19 40.36 17.40 -7.03
N CYS A 20 40.16 17.92 -5.82
CA CYS A 20 38.84 18.16 -5.24
C CYS A 20 38.13 19.26 -6.05
N SER A 21 37.27 18.88 -6.99
CA SER A 21 36.21 19.75 -7.48
C SER A 21 34.98 19.49 -6.62
N SER A 22 34.70 20.45 -5.73
CA SER A 22 33.48 20.49 -4.92
C SER A 22 32.29 20.70 -5.83
N SER A 23 31.62 19.60 -6.18
CA SER A 23 30.20 19.63 -6.55
C SER A 23 29.47 19.29 -5.26
N GLU A 24 28.75 20.26 -4.71
CA GLU A 24 27.75 20.03 -3.66
C GLU A 24 26.68 19.11 -4.26
N GLU A 25 26.84 17.80 -4.08
CA GLU A 25 25.72 16.87 -4.10
C GLU A 25 24.82 17.26 -2.93
N GLU A 26 23.68 17.88 -3.24
CA GLU A 26 22.53 17.87 -2.34
C GLU A 26 22.34 16.43 -1.86
N PRO A 27 22.17 16.17 -0.55
CA PRO A 27 21.92 14.82 -0.10
C PRO A 27 20.62 14.36 -0.73
N GLN A 28 20.71 13.50 -1.75
CA GLN A 28 19.61 12.65 -2.16
C GLN A 28 19.13 11.99 -0.87
N ALA A 29 17.97 12.41 -0.38
CA ALA A 29 17.31 11.76 0.73
C ALA A 29 17.27 10.28 0.37
N ALA A 30 18.03 9.44 1.09
CA ALA A 30 18.12 8.03 0.81
C ALA A 30 16.69 7.49 0.78
N GLN A 31 16.21 7.15 -0.42
CA GLN A 31 14.86 6.65 -0.61
C GLN A 31 14.78 5.35 0.19
N LYS A 32 14.05 5.40 1.31
CA LYS A 32 13.90 4.25 2.22
C LYS A 32 13.32 3.11 1.38
N ALA A 33 14.00 1.97 1.37
CA ALA A 33 13.53 0.79 0.66
C ALA A 33 12.11 0.42 1.15
N PRO A 34 11.24 -0.10 0.27
CA PRO A 34 9.94 -0.61 0.69
C PRO A 34 10.13 -1.64 1.81
N GLU A 35 9.29 -1.54 2.84
CA GLU A 35 9.31 -2.47 3.97
C GLU A 35 8.20 -3.50 3.77
N THR A 36 8.52 -4.78 3.73
CA THR A 36 7.48 -5.82 3.59
C THR A 36 6.79 -6.05 4.93
N PHE A 37 5.46 -5.93 4.96
CA PHE A 37 4.62 -6.35 6.06
C PHE A 37 4.11 -7.77 5.82
N GLU A 38 4.22 -8.62 6.83
CA GLU A 38 3.89 -10.05 6.74
C GLU A 38 2.90 -10.47 7.83
N MET A 39 1.86 -11.18 7.41
CA MET A 39 0.89 -11.87 8.23
C MET A 39 0.94 -13.37 7.91
N PRO A 40 0.42 -14.27 8.77
CA PRO A 40 0.53 -15.71 8.52
C PRO A 40 -0.06 -16.23 7.19
N THR A 41 -0.91 -15.45 6.51
CA THR A 41 -1.61 -15.86 5.29
C THR A 41 -1.33 -14.95 4.09
N TYR A 42 -0.64 -13.83 4.29
CA TYR A 42 -0.37 -12.86 3.21
C TYR A 42 0.78 -11.94 3.58
N ARG A 43 1.36 -11.30 2.57
CA ARG A 43 2.31 -10.21 2.72
C ARG A 43 2.09 -9.14 1.66
N PHE A 44 2.60 -7.94 1.92
CA PHE A 44 2.62 -6.85 0.94
C PHE A 44 3.77 -5.88 1.29
N ASP A 45 4.19 -5.10 0.32
CA ASP A 45 5.17 -4.03 0.52
C ASP A 45 4.48 -2.74 0.98
N LEU A 46 5.03 -2.14 2.03
CA LEU A 46 4.63 -0.84 2.50
C LEU A 46 5.27 0.25 1.63
N PRO A 47 4.48 1.23 1.19
CA PRO A 47 5.01 2.42 0.55
C PRO A 47 6.03 3.15 1.45
N PRO A 48 7.04 3.83 0.87
CA PRO A 48 8.02 4.57 1.66
C PRO A 48 7.38 5.58 2.61
N GLY A 49 7.78 5.52 3.89
CA GLY A 49 7.22 6.39 4.94
C GLY A 49 5.85 5.96 5.45
N TRP A 50 5.43 4.73 5.17
CA TRP A 50 4.28 4.09 5.81
C TRP A 50 4.74 3.04 6.81
N ARG A 51 3.84 2.71 7.73
CA ARG A 51 4.02 1.69 8.76
C ARG A 51 2.74 0.87 8.89
N ALA A 52 2.88 -0.42 9.15
CA ALA A 52 1.76 -1.31 9.48
C ALA A 52 1.87 -1.83 10.91
N GLY A 53 0.74 -2.31 11.42
CA GLY A 53 0.62 -2.95 12.71
C GLY A 53 -0.54 -3.93 12.72
N ILE A 54 -0.51 -4.86 13.66
CA ILE A 54 -1.61 -5.78 13.92
C ILE A 54 -2.51 -5.12 14.96
N ASP A 55 -3.83 -5.17 14.78
CA ASP A 55 -4.75 -4.81 15.85
C ASP A 55 -4.74 -5.95 16.88
N ASP A 56 -4.24 -5.67 18.08
CA ASP A 56 -4.18 -6.63 19.17
C ASP A 56 -5.57 -6.94 19.76
N ASN A 57 -6.64 -6.27 19.30
CA ASN A 57 -8.00 -6.52 19.72
C ASN A 57 -8.62 -7.71 18.98
N PRO A 58 -8.80 -8.87 19.63
CA PRO A 58 -9.36 -10.08 18.99
C PRO A 58 -10.85 -9.94 18.64
N ALA A 59 -11.54 -8.88 19.08
CA ALA A 59 -12.91 -8.59 18.71
C ALA A 59 -13.04 -7.72 17.44
N ALA A 60 -11.94 -7.12 16.97
CA ALA A 60 -11.93 -6.39 15.71
C ALA A 60 -11.92 -7.39 14.56
N GLN A 61 -12.83 -7.21 13.61
CA GLN A 61 -12.80 -7.96 12.34
C GLN A 61 -11.63 -7.50 11.45
N GLU A 62 -10.83 -6.54 11.91
CA GLU A 62 -9.64 -5.99 11.27
C GLU A 62 -8.40 -6.73 11.78
N GLY A 63 -7.73 -7.46 10.89
CA GLY A 63 -6.57 -8.28 11.22
C GLY A 63 -5.24 -7.52 11.16
N ALA A 64 -5.20 -6.35 10.52
CA ALA A 64 -4.04 -5.46 10.45
C ALA A 64 -4.48 -4.06 10.00
N GLY A 65 -3.65 -3.05 10.27
CA GLY A 65 -3.81 -1.69 9.78
C GLY A 65 -2.50 -1.10 9.30
N PHE A 66 -2.60 -0.01 8.53
CA PHE A 66 -1.45 0.73 8.01
C PHE A 66 -1.72 2.24 8.05
N ARG A 67 -0.66 3.04 8.11
CA ARG A 67 -0.74 4.50 8.11
C ARG A 67 0.55 5.15 7.63
N SER A 68 0.45 6.38 7.14
CA SER A 68 1.62 7.22 6.88
C SER A 68 2.32 7.64 8.18
N ASP A 69 3.63 7.85 8.12
CA ASP A 69 4.45 8.40 9.21
C ASP A 69 4.11 9.88 9.48
N ASP A 70 3.71 10.61 8.44
CA ASP A 70 3.03 11.89 8.57
C ASP A 70 1.69 11.62 9.25
N GLU A 71 1.66 11.86 10.57
CA GLU A 71 0.85 11.17 11.58
C GLU A 71 -0.67 11.16 11.34
N TYR A 72 -1.17 11.91 10.35
CA TYR A 72 -2.59 12.08 10.03
C TYR A 72 -2.91 12.25 8.52
N ARG A 73 -2.01 11.90 7.59
CA ARG A 73 -2.34 12.05 6.16
C ARG A 73 -3.28 10.98 5.66
N VAL A 74 -2.90 9.72 5.86
CA VAL A 74 -3.67 8.56 5.43
C VAL A 74 -3.52 7.39 6.40
N HIS A 75 -4.55 6.57 6.50
CA HIS A 75 -4.53 5.32 7.22
C HIS A 75 -5.50 4.33 6.60
N GLY A 76 -5.42 3.07 7.00
CA GLY A 76 -6.26 2.02 6.47
C GLY A 76 -6.23 0.78 7.33
N GLY A 77 -7.15 -0.11 7.02
CA GLY A 77 -7.39 -1.36 7.74
C GLY A 77 -7.61 -2.50 6.77
N ILE A 78 -7.29 -3.72 7.21
CA ILE A 78 -7.51 -4.95 6.47
C ILE A 78 -8.44 -5.82 7.30
N SER A 79 -9.68 -5.98 6.84
CA SER A 79 -10.60 -6.94 7.42
C SER A 79 -10.52 -8.28 6.69
N ARG A 80 -10.50 -9.37 7.47
CA ARG A 80 -10.49 -10.75 6.95
C ARG A 80 -11.60 -11.56 7.60
N ASN A 81 -12.52 -12.09 6.79
CA ASN A 81 -13.62 -12.91 7.27
C ASN A 81 -13.70 -14.23 6.49
N PRO A 82 -13.99 -15.38 7.13
CA PRO A 82 -14.28 -16.60 6.40
C PRO A 82 -15.51 -16.43 5.52
N VAL A 83 -15.44 -16.93 4.28
CA VAL A 83 -16.57 -16.94 3.35
C VAL A 83 -17.72 -17.72 3.96
N GLY A 84 -18.93 -17.17 3.85
CA GLY A 84 -20.16 -17.88 4.20
C GLY A 84 -20.51 -17.93 5.69
N LEU A 85 -19.77 -17.24 6.57
CA LEU A 85 -20.12 -17.11 7.99
C LEU A 85 -20.78 -15.74 8.29
N GLY A 86 -21.84 -15.75 9.12
CA GLY A 86 -22.54 -14.56 9.61
C GLY A 86 -23.66 -14.03 8.71
N ALA A 87 -24.27 -12.90 9.09
CA ALA A 87 -25.33 -12.22 8.32
C ALA A 87 -24.84 -11.65 6.96
N ALA A 88 -23.53 -11.74 6.71
CA ALA A 88 -22.85 -11.32 5.51
C ALA A 88 -22.18 -12.50 4.77
N ALA A 89 -22.85 -13.67 4.71
CA ALA A 89 -22.53 -14.71 3.73
C ALA A 89 -22.76 -14.17 2.31
N VAL A 90 -21.82 -13.38 1.81
CA VAL A 90 -21.81 -12.79 0.48
C VAL A 90 -20.97 -13.67 -0.42
N ALA A 91 -21.41 -13.93 -1.65
CA ALA A 91 -20.78 -14.92 -2.51
C ALA A 91 -19.59 -14.35 -3.31
N SER A 92 -19.54 -13.04 -3.53
CA SER A 92 -18.51 -12.39 -4.37
C SER A 92 -17.97 -11.06 -3.82
N ALA A 93 -16.77 -10.70 -4.28
CA ALA A 93 -16.12 -9.41 -3.99
C ALA A 93 -17.02 -8.22 -4.37
N ARG A 94 -17.66 -8.28 -5.55
CA ARG A 94 -18.61 -7.26 -6.01
C ARG A 94 -19.77 -7.06 -5.03
N GLU A 95 -20.41 -8.14 -4.63
CA GLU A 95 -21.55 -8.06 -3.72
C GLU A 95 -21.12 -7.52 -2.34
N ARG A 96 -19.88 -7.75 -1.90
CA ARG A 96 -19.34 -7.15 -0.66
C ARG A 96 -19.25 -5.63 -0.79
N ILE A 97 -18.69 -5.13 -1.89
CA ILE A 97 -18.69 -3.69 -2.17
C ILE A 97 -20.13 -3.15 -2.21
N MET A 98 -21.05 -3.83 -2.87
CA MET A 98 -22.47 -3.41 -2.90
C MET A 98 -23.08 -3.33 -1.50
N LYS A 99 -22.77 -4.27 -0.60
CA LYS A 99 -23.20 -4.22 0.80
C LYS A 99 -22.57 -3.07 1.58
N ILE A 100 -21.29 -2.78 1.33
CA ILE A 100 -20.63 -1.59 1.91
C ILE A 100 -21.37 -0.33 1.47
N ILE A 101 -21.67 -0.21 0.17
CA ILE A 101 -22.43 0.92 -0.36
C ILE A 101 -23.80 1.02 0.31
N GLU A 102 -24.56 -0.08 0.36
CA GLU A 102 -25.88 -0.13 0.97
C GLU A 102 -25.84 0.23 2.46
N GLY A 103 -24.88 -0.29 3.21
CA GLY A 103 -24.73 -0.05 4.64
C GLY A 103 -24.41 1.41 4.99
N HIS A 104 -23.81 2.16 4.06
CA HIS A 104 -23.51 3.58 4.25
C HIS A 104 -24.63 4.51 3.74
N ARG A 105 -25.63 3.99 3.02
CA ARG A 105 -26.77 4.81 2.59
C ARG A 105 -27.53 5.32 3.82
N GLY A 106 -27.60 6.64 3.95
CA GLY A 106 -28.28 7.30 5.07
C GLY A 106 -27.39 7.59 6.28
N VAL A 107 -26.08 7.28 6.21
CA VAL A 107 -25.11 7.80 7.17
C VAL A 107 -25.11 9.33 7.09
N SER A 108 -25.28 10.00 8.24
CA SER A 108 -25.61 11.44 8.29
C SER A 108 -24.52 12.36 7.75
N ASN A 109 -23.25 11.95 7.83
CA ASN A 109 -22.12 12.69 7.30
C ASN A 109 -21.65 12.18 5.94
N LEU A 110 -22.36 11.23 5.30
CA LEU A 110 -22.04 10.83 3.93
C LEU A 110 -22.38 11.97 2.97
N ILE A 111 -21.38 12.45 2.23
CA ILE A 111 -21.57 13.45 1.16
C ILE A 111 -21.91 12.73 -0.14
N GLU A 112 -21.10 11.77 -0.53
CA GLU A 112 -21.33 10.93 -1.72
C GLU A 112 -20.68 9.57 -1.56
N ILE A 113 -21.21 8.58 -2.28
CA ILE A 113 -20.62 7.26 -2.45
C ILE A 113 -20.78 6.85 -3.91
N GLY A 114 -19.69 6.36 -4.49
CA GLY A 114 -19.62 5.88 -5.85
C GLY A 114 -20.36 4.56 -6.05
N GLU A 115 -20.29 4.05 -7.28
CA GLU A 115 -20.80 2.73 -7.62
C GLU A 115 -19.78 1.64 -7.26
N ALA A 116 -20.19 0.38 -7.40
CA ALA A 116 -19.26 -0.74 -7.35
C ALA A 116 -18.59 -0.89 -8.71
N GLU A 117 -17.28 -0.76 -8.74
CA GLU A 117 -16.47 -0.84 -9.95
C GLU A 117 -15.45 -1.98 -9.85
N PRO A 118 -15.13 -2.69 -10.95
CA PRO A 118 -13.99 -3.60 -10.94
C PRO A 118 -12.70 -2.78 -10.74
N LEU A 119 -11.77 -3.33 -9.97
CA LEU A 119 -10.42 -2.78 -9.91
C LEU A 119 -9.74 -2.99 -11.26
N GLU A 120 -8.92 -2.04 -11.69
CA GLU A 120 -8.27 -2.09 -13.03
C GLU A 120 -7.21 -3.19 -13.16
N PHE A 121 -6.91 -3.89 -12.08
CA PHE A 121 -5.98 -5.00 -12.02
C PHE A 121 -6.44 -6.04 -11.00
N ASP A 122 -6.03 -7.29 -11.22
CA ASP A 122 -6.25 -8.38 -10.28
C ASP A 122 -5.23 -8.32 -9.13
N ILE A 123 -5.66 -8.70 -7.94
CA ILE A 123 -4.78 -8.80 -6.75
C ILE A 123 -4.35 -10.25 -6.63
N TYR A 124 -3.08 -10.54 -6.94
CA TYR A 124 -2.55 -11.92 -6.97
C TYR A 124 -3.37 -12.88 -7.87
N GLY A 125 -3.90 -12.36 -8.98
CA GLY A 125 -4.77 -13.12 -9.89
C GLY A 125 -6.23 -13.25 -9.45
N GLU A 126 -6.60 -12.65 -8.31
CA GLU A 126 -7.98 -12.59 -7.83
C GLU A 126 -8.68 -11.33 -8.34
N GLU A 127 -9.90 -11.51 -8.84
CA GLU A 127 -10.76 -10.40 -9.23
C GLU A 127 -11.09 -9.52 -8.01
N ALA A 128 -10.79 -8.23 -8.13
CA ALA A 128 -11.04 -7.25 -7.09
C ALA A 128 -12.10 -6.22 -7.53
N TRP A 129 -12.88 -5.75 -6.57
CA TRP A 129 -13.88 -4.70 -6.76
C TRP A 129 -13.63 -3.57 -5.78
N ARG A 130 -13.99 -2.35 -6.16
CA ARG A 130 -13.83 -1.17 -5.33
C ARG A 130 -15.05 -0.27 -5.33
N THR A 131 -15.12 0.56 -4.31
CA THR A 131 -15.94 1.77 -4.29
C THR A 131 -15.23 2.86 -3.50
N GLU A 132 -15.72 4.08 -3.64
CA GLU A 132 -15.18 5.26 -3.00
C GLU A 132 -16.31 6.06 -2.38
N ALA A 133 -16.08 6.66 -1.23
CA ALA A 133 -16.99 7.60 -0.61
C ALA A 133 -16.27 8.84 -0.12
N ARG A 134 -17.05 9.92 -0.03
CA ARG A 134 -16.67 11.16 0.63
C ARG A 134 -17.57 11.40 1.83
N PHE A 135 -16.94 11.68 2.97
CA PHE A 135 -17.62 12.00 4.22
C PHE A 135 -17.30 13.42 4.66
N GLY A 136 -18.28 14.11 5.22
CA GLY A 136 -18.06 15.37 5.94
C GLY A 136 -17.37 15.10 7.27
N SER A 137 -16.50 16.02 7.66
CA SER A 137 -15.89 16.08 8.99
C SER A 137 -16.68 17.02 9.91
N GLU A 138 -16.51 16.86 11.22
CA GLU A 138 -16.98 17.85 12.20
C GLU A 138 -16.25 19.19 12.08
N ALA A 139 -15.03 19.18 11.54
CA ALA A 139 -14.27 20.38 11.24
C ALA A 139 -14.82 21.08 9.97
N PRO A 140 -15.26 22.35 10.05
CA PRO A 140 -15.84 23.05 8.92
C PRO A 140 -14.93 23.09 7.69
N GLY A 141 -15.47 22.69 6.54
CA GLY A 141 -14.74 22.69 5.27
C GLY A 141 -13.76 21.53 5.09
N GLN A 142 -13.71 20.58 6.03
CA GLN A 142 -12.93 19.35 5.89
C GLN A 142 -13.84 18.18 5.47
N SER A 143 -13.32 17.34 4.58
CA SER A 143 -13.90 16.07 4.20
C SER A 143 -12.85 14.96 4.26
N LEU A 144 -13.34 13.75 4.40
CA LEU A 144 -12.56 12.52 4.33
C LEU A 144 -12.94 11.79 3.04
N ARG A 145 -11.93 11.21 2.40
CA ARG A 145 -12.10 10.31 1.26
C ARG A 145 -11.77 8.90 1.73
N MET A 146 -12.68 7.98 1.46
CA MET A 146 -12.55 6.58 1.85
C MET A 146 -12.68 5.68 0.62
N LEU A 147 -11.75 4.75 0.48
CA LEU A 147 -11.72 3.75 -0.57
C LEU A 147 -11.84 2.38 0.09
N TRP A 148 -12.70 1.52 -0.48
CA TRP A 148 -12.75 0.11 -0.12
C TRP A 148 -12.41 -0.72 -1.34
N VAL A 149 -11.56 -1.72 -1.14
CA VAL A 149 -11.24 -2.74 -2.13
C VAL A 149 -11.53 -4.10 -1.54
N ALA A 150 -12.37 -4.89 -2.21
CA ALA A 150 -12.72 -6.24 -1.80
C ALA A 150 -12.22 -7.25 -2.83
N PHE A 151 -11.70 -8.38 -2.34
CA PHE A 151 -11.30 -9.53 -3.13
C PHE A 151 -11.52 -10.81 -2.30
N GLN A 152 -11.27 -11.97 -2.89
CA GLN A 152 -11.41 -13.26 -2.22
C GLN A 152 -10.23 -14.14 -2.54
N HIS A 153 -9.77 -14.93 -1.59
CA HIS A 153 -8.76 -15.95 -1.83
C HIS A 153 -8.96 -17.12 -0.86
N ASP A 154 -8.92 -18.36 -1.35
CA ASP A 154 -8.99 -19.58 -0.53
C ASP A 154 -10.11 -19.60 0.54
N GLY A 155 -11.30 -19.15 0.16
CA GLY A 155 -12.46 -19.13 1.07
C GLY A 155 -12.37 -18.07 2.17
N GLN A 156 -11.49 -17.07 2.02
CA GLN A 156 -11.39 -15.89 2.86
C GLN A 156 -11.74 -14.63 2.06
N ASP A 157 -12.54 -13.78 2.68
CA ASP A 157 -12.90 -12.46 2.19
C ASP A 157 -11.95 -11.42 2.75
N TYR A 158 -11.42 -10.59 1.86
CA TYR A 158 -10.58 -9.46 2.21
C TYR A 158 -11.31 -8.17 1.86
N VAL A 159 -11.31 -7.22 2.79
CA VAL A 159 -11.68 -5.83 2.54
C VAL A 159 -10.55 -4.95 3.04
N VAL A 160 -9.92 -4.23 2.11
CA VAL A 160 -8.89 -3.24 2.41
C VAL A 160 -9.54 -1.87 2.36
N THR A 161 -9.55 -1.19 3.50
CA THR A 161 -10.03 0.18 3.66
C THR A 161 -8.85 1.14 3.62
N PHE A 162 -8.99 2.23 2.90
CA PHE A 162 -8.04 3.33 2.86
C PHE A 162 -8.75 4.65 3.05
N GLU A 163 -8.27 5.47 3.96
CA GLU A 163 -8.87 6.73 4.36
C GLU A 163 -7.81 7.84 4.36
N GLY A 164 -8.18 9.01 3.87
CA GLY A 164 -7.37 10.21 3.97
C GLY A 164 -8.21 11.49 3.96
N SER A 165 -7.58 12.60 4.36
CA SER A 165 -8.20 13.92 4.26
C SER A 165 -8.32 14.37 2.81
N GLU A 166 -9.37 15.12 2.49
CA GLU A 166 -9.48 15.80 1.19
C GLU A 166 -8.85 17.21 1.18
N PRO A 167 -8.22 17.62 0.05
CA PRO A 167 -7.97 16.81 -1.14
C PRO A 167 -6.92 15.73 -0.89
N LEU A 168 -7.21 14.50 -1.33
CA LEU A 168 -6.28 13.39 -1.24
C LEU A 168 -5.20 13.56 -2.29
N ALA A 169 -3.93 13.44 -1.92
CA ALA A 169 -2.83 13.63 -2.86
C ALA A 169 -2.70 12.43 -3.80
N ASP A 170 -2.46 12.67 -5.09
CA ASP A 170 -2.28 11.62 -6.11
C ASP A 170 -1.18 10.62 -5.74
N ARG A 171 -0.14 11.08 -5.05
CA ARG A 171 0.94 10.21 -4.55
C ARG A 171 0.43 9.19 -3.53
N ASP A 172 -0.54 9.55 -2.70
CA ASP A 172 -1.04 8.70 -1.61
C ASP A 172 -1.99 7.63 -2.21
N LEU A 173 -2.75 7.99 -3.25
CA LEU A 173 -3.50 7.05 -4.08
C LEU A 173 -2.58 6.08 -4.82
N SER A 174 -1.52 6.59 -5.46
CA SER A 174 -0.55 5.76 -6.18
C SER A 174 0.15 4.79 -5.23
N ALA A 175 0.55 5.26 -4.04
CA ALA A 175 1.12 4.43 -2.99
C ALA A 175 0.15 3.32 -2.51
N PHE A 176 -1.14 3.65 -2.35
CA PHE A 176 -2.14 2.64 -2.01
C PHE A 176 -2.31 1.58 -3.11
N GLU A 177 -2.30 1.96 -4.38
CA GLU A 177 -2.33 1.01 -5.49
C GLU A 177 -1.08 0.12 -5.54
N GLU A 178 0.12 0.69 -5.31
CA GLU A 178 1.36 -0.08 -5.22
C GLU A 178 1.32 -1.13 -4.10
N LEU A 179 0.77 -0.76 -2.94
CA LEU A 179 0.53 -1.71 -1.85
C LEU A 179 -0.35 -2.87 -2.33
N LEU A 180 -1.49 -2.60 -2.97
CA LEU A 180 -2.39 -3.65 -3.47
C LEU A 180 -1.73 -4.52 -4.55
N ARG A 181 -0.88 -3.94 -5.41
CA ARG A 181 -0.15 -4.69 -6.45
C ARG A 181 0.94 -5.61 -5.90
N SER A 182 1.51 -5.26 -4.76
CA SER A 182 2.54 -6.06 -4.09
C SER A 182 2.00 -7.24 -3.26
N TRP A 183 0.68 -7.40 -3.22
CA TRP A 183 0.04 -8.41 -2.39
C TRP A 183 0.38 -9.83 -2.84
N GLU A 184 0.79 -10.66 -1.90
CA GLU A 184 1.04 -12.08 -2.10
C GLU A 184 0.41 -12.91 -0.98
N PHE A 185 -0.18 -14.05 -1.33
CA PHE A 185 -0.65 -15.04 -0.34
C PHE A 185 0.44 -16.07 -0.02
N ILE A 186 0.45 -16.57 1.22
CA ILE A 186 1.46 -17.48 1.78
C ILE A 186 0.88 -18.88 2.01
#